data_AF-A0A7K3G6K4-F1
#
_entry.id   AF-A0A7K3G6K4-F1
#
_cell.length_a   1.000
_cell.length_b   1.000
_cell.length_c   1.000
_cell.angle_alpha   90.00
_cell.angle_beta   90.00
_cell.angle_gamma   90.00
#
_symmetry.space_group_name_H-M   'P 1'
#
loop_
_entity.id
_entity.type
_entity.pdbx_description
1 polymer ?
#
loop_
_entity_poly.entity_id
_entity_poly.type
_entity_poly.pdbx_seq_one_letter_code
_entity_poly.pdbx_strand_id
1 'polypeptide(L)' 'MAAAALRAVRFELYVDRYRLELTPLPRPDCPHCRGEGGWWTGGPDPDMEACGCWTDRRQLRLPLLPRPAWWNDPP' A
#
# COMPACT_ATOMS: atom_id res chain seq x y z
N MET A 1 -11.26 -25.51 17.21
CA MET A 1 -10.46 -24.84 16.15
C MET A 1 -10.35 -23.37 16.53
N ALA A 2 -9.16 -22.88 16.84
CA ALA A 2 -8.94 -21.47 17.14
C ALA A 2 -8.44 -20.78 15.87
N ALA A 3 -9.24 -19.89 15.29
CA ALA A 3 -8.80 -19.01 14.21
C ALA A 3 -8.10 -17.81 14.84
N ALA A 4 -6.78 -17.72 14.67
CA ALA A 4 -6.05 -16.50 14.99
C ALA A 4 -6.38 -15.46 13.90
N ALA A 5 -7.24 -14.50 14.20
CA ALA A 5 -7.43 -13.35 13.33
C ALA A 5 -6.17 -12.46 13.45
N LEU A 6 -5.24 -12.61 12.50
CA LEU A 6 -4.18 -11.65 12.27
C LEU A 6 -4.84 -10.30 11.93
N ARG A 7 -4.91 -9.40 12.91
CA ARG A 7 -5.45 -8.04 12.78
C ARG A 7 -4.55 -7.13 11.92
N ALA A 8 -3.84 -7.69 10.95
CA ALA A 8 -2.44 -7.35 10.74
C ALA A 8 -2.12 -6.81 9.34
N VAL A 9 -3.11 -6.47 8.53
CA VAL A 9 -2.85 -5.89 7.22
C VAL A 9 -3.83 -4.77 6.91
N ARG A 10 -3.29 -3.57 6.74
CA ARG A 10 -4.03 -2.38 6.33
C ARG A 10 -3.80 -2.21 4.83
N PHE A 11 -4.89 -2.18 4.08
CA PHE A 11 -4.90 -1.83 2.67
C PHE A 11 -5.90 -0.70 2.45
N GLU A 12 -5.60 0.18 1.50
CA GLU A 12 -6.59 1.02 0.88
C GLU A 12 -7.23 0.26 -0.28
N LEU A 13 -8.56 0.29 -0.37
CA LEU A 13 -9.32 -0.32 -1.44
C LEU A 13 -9.80 0.77 -2.39
N TYR A 14 -9.36 0.69 -3.64
CA TYR A 14 -9.90 1.48 -4.73
C TYR A 14 -10.74 0.59 -5.64
N VAL A 15 -11.98 1.01 -5.92
CA VAL A 15 -12.89 0.28 -6.81
C VAL A 15 -13.49 1.25 -7.80
N ASP A 16 -13.42 0.89 -9.07
CA ASP A 16 -14.23 1.48 -10.12
C ASP A 16 -14.82 0.38 -11.00
N ARG A 17 -15.53 0.78 -12.07
CA ARG A 17 -16.16 -0.16 -13.01
C ARG A 17 -15.16 -1.06 -13.75
N TYR A 18 -13.88 -0.70 -13.82
CA TYR A 18 -12.84 -1.37 -14.60
C TYR A 18 -11.84 -2.14 -13.75
N ARG A 19 -11.66 -1.77 -12.48
CA ARG A 19 -10.66 -2.41 -11.60
C ARG A 19 -11.04 -2.35 -10.12
N LEU A 20 -10.49 -3.34 -9.42
CA LEU A 20 -10.27 -3.32 -7.99
C LEU A 20 -8.77 -3.22 -7.75
N GLU A 21 -8.35 -2.33 -6.87
CA GLU A 21 -6.96 -2.12 -6.49
C GLU A 21 -6.83 -2.09 -4.96
N LEU A 22 -5.87 -2.86 -4.44
CA LEU A 22 -5.52 -2.92 -3.03
C LEU A 22 -4.09 -2.41 -2.87
N THR A 23 -3.97 -1.23 -2.26
CA THR A 23 -2.68 -0.58 -2.00
C THR A 23 -2.29 -0.80 -0.54
N PRO A 24 -1.11 -1.39 -0.27
CA PRO A 24 -0.65 -1.58 1.11
C PRO A 24 -0.52 -0.24 1.83
N LEU A 25 -0.98 -0.19 3.08
CA LEU A 25 -0.80 0.98 3.94
C LEU A 25 0.08 0.66 5.15
N PRO A 26 0.76 1.68 5.71
CA PRO A 26 1.46 1.56 6.97
C PRO A 26 0.55 1.02 8.09
N ARG A 27 1.10 0.11 8.88
CA ARG A 27 0.41 -0.44 10.04
C ARG A 27 0.47 0.56 11.20
N PRO A 28 -0.66 0.93 11.81
CA PRO A 28 -0.67 1.86 12.95
C PRO A 28 0.05 1.28 14.17
N ASP A 29 0.09 -0.05 14.28
CA ASP A 29 0.76 -0.82 15.35
C ASP A 29 2.19 -1.24 14.99
N CYS A 30 2.78 -0.75 13.90
CA CYS A 30 4.15 -1.10 13.54
C CYS A 30 5.13 -0.58 14.60
N PRO A 31 5.99 -1.43 15.20
CA PRO A 31 6.95 -0.99 16.21
C PRO A 31 8.04 -0.05 15.64
N HIS A 32 8.27 -0.10 14.32
CA HIS A 32 9.26 0.73 13.63
C HIS A 32 8.69 2.10 13.25
N CYS A 33 7.67 2.13 12.39
CA CYS A 33 7.16 3.40 11.85
C CYS A 33 5.93 3.96 12.59
N ARG A 34 5.30 3.20 13.50
CA ARG A 34 4.14 3.65 14.32
C ARG A 34 2.99 4.27 13.51
N GLY A 35 2.77 3.79 12.28
CA GLY A 35 1.76 4.32 11.37
C GLY A 35 2.23 5.42 10.40
N GLU A 36 3.41 6.02 10.58
CA GLU A 36 3.94 7.08 9.72
C GLU A 36 4.44 6.56 8.35
N GLY A 37 4.66 5.26 8.23
CA GLY A 37 5.08 4.63 6.98
C GLY A 37 6.58 4.69 6.68
N GLY A 38 7.36 5.44 7.44
CA GLY A 38 8.80 5.54 7.23
C GLY A 38 9.49 6.41 8.28
N TRP A 39 10.71 6.81 7.99
CA TRP A 39 11.47 7.81 8.76
C TRP A 39 12.25 8.70 7.81
N TRP A 40 12.44 9.97 8.19
CA TRP A 40 13.31 10.89 7.46
C TRP A 40 14.77 10.56 7.75
N THR A 41 15.57 10.43 6.70
CA THR A 41 17.02 10.32 6.81
C THR A 41 17.61 11.71 7.06
N GLY A 42 18.58 11.79 7.97
CA GLY A 42 19.33 13.02 8.21
C GLY A 42 20.45 13.18 7.17
N GLY A 43 20.76 14.42 6.79
CA GLY A 43 21.86 14.70 5.85
C GLY A 43 21.64 15.99 5.07
N PRO A 44 22.57 16.30 4.14
CA PRO A 44 22.44 17.46 3.24
C PRO A 44 21.25 17.32 2.28
N ASP A 45 20.86 16.09 1.94
CA ASP A 45 19.72 15.77 1.07
C ASP A 45 18.79 14.78 1.80
N PRO A 46 17.90 15.27 2.69
CA PRO A 46 17.01 14.40 3.46
C PRO A 46 15.97 13.74 2.55
N ASP A 47 15.81 12.42 2.68
CA ASP A 47 14.79 11.64 1.98
C ASP A 47 14.00 10.78 2.99
N MET A 48 12.85 10.28 2.58
CA MET A 48 12.01 9.42 3.42
C MET A 48 12.30 7.95 3.13
N GLU A 49 12.90 7.25 4.09
CA GLU A 49 13.06 5.80 4.01
C GLU A 49 11.75 5.12 4.43
N ALA A 50 11.19 4.34 3.52
CA ALA A 50 9.92 3.68 3.73
C ALA A 50 10.08 2.39 4.56
N CYS A 51 9.12 2.14 5.45
CA CYS A 51 9.14 0.98 6.33
C CYS A 51 8.68 -0.29 5.61
N GLY A 52 9.50 -1.35 5.68
CA GLY A 52 9.19 -2.71 5.19
C GLY A 52 7.83 -3.25 5.65
N CYS A 53 7.31 -2.75 6.77
CA CYS A 53 6.00 -3.14 7.27
C CYS A 53 4.85 -2.88 6.30
N TRP A 54 5.02 -2.13 5.21
CA TRP A 54 4.02 -2.01 4.14
C TRP A 54 4.64 -2.07 2.74
N THR A 55 5.89 -1.62 2.55
CA THR A 55 6.56 -1.63 1.24
C THR A 55 6.90 -3.02 0.74
N ASP A 56 7.13 -3.98 1.64
CA ASP A 56 7.44 -5.36 1.26
C ASP A 56 6.19 -6.10 0.73
N ARG A 57 5.02 -5.47 0.83
CA ARG A 57 3.76 -6.03 0.35
C ARG A 57 3.49 -5.59 -1.08
N ARG A 58 2.98 -6.52 -1.87
CA ARG A 58 2.61 -6.23 -3.25
C ARG A 58 1.28 -5.48 -3.32
N GLN A 59 1.23 -4.45 -4.17
CA GLN A 59 -0.04 -3.90 -4.63
C GLN A 59 -0.78 -4.96 -5.48
N LEU A 60 -2.07 -5.17 -5.19
CA LEU A 60 -2.89 -6.11 -5.95
C LEU A 60 -3.87 -5.34 -6.82
N ARG A 61 -3.94 -5.71 -8.10
CA ARG A 61 -4.87 -5.12 -9.06
C ARG A 61 -5.62 -6.22 -9.79
N LEU A 62 -6.94 -6.19 -9.72
CA LEU A 62 -7.84 -7.10 -10.41
C LEU A 62 -8.63 -6.31 -11.46
N PRO A 63 -8.42 -6.55 -12.77
CA PRO A 63 -9.25 -5.97 -13.81
C PRO A 63 -10.65 -6.60 -13.79
N LEU A 64 -11.69 -5.76 -13.88
CA LEU A 64 -13.10 -6.16 -13.90
C LEU A 64 -13.71 -6.05 -15.29
N LEU A 65 -13.35 -5.00 -16.04
CA LEU A 65 -13.78 -4.77 -17.41
C LEU A 65 -12.56 -4.42 -18.29
N PRO A 66 -12.65 -4.62 -19.63
CA PRO A 66 -11.63 -4.16 -20.55
C PRO A 66 -11.33 -2.69 -20.32
N ARG A 67 -10.04 -2.41 -20.16
CA ARG A 67 -9.57 -1.07 -19.88
C ARG A 67 -9.62 -0.24 -21.18
N PRO A 68 -10.24 0.95 -21.19
CA PRO A 68 -10.21 1.80 -22.37
C PRO A 68 -8.76 2.13 -22.76
N ALA A 69 -8.46 2.10 -24.06
CA ALA A 69 -7.09 2.27 -24.57
C ALA A 69 -6.45 3.61 -24.18
N TRP A 70 -7.25 4.66 -24.03
CA TRP A 70 -6.82 6.01 -23.63
C TRP A 70 -6.33 6.13 -22.18
N TRP A 71 -6.48 5.08 -21.36
CA TRP A 71 -6.10 5.12 -19.94
C TRP A 71 -4.67 4.61 -19.67
N ASN A 72 -3.93 4.19 -20.70
CA ASN A 72 -2.50 3.88 -20.60
C ASN A 72 -1.61 5.12 -20.71
N ASP A 73 -2.17 6.27 -21.08
CA ASP A 73 -1.43 7.51 -21.06
C ASP A 73 -1.31 7.98 -19.61
N PRO A 74 -0.08 8.31 -19.13
CA PRO A 74 0.05 9.05 -17.89
C PRO A 74 -0.66 10.41 -18.04
N PRO A 75 -1.22 10.98 -16.96
CA PRO A 75 -1.78 12.33 -16.98
C PRO A 75 -0.73 13.38 -17.38
#